data_AF-A0A353VNL0-F1
#
_entry.id   AF-A0A353VNL0-F1
#
_cell.length_a   1.000
_cell.length_b   1.000
_cell.length_c   1.000
_cell.angle_alpha   90.00
_cell.angle_beta   90.00
_cell.angle_gamma   90.00
#
_symmetry.space_group_name_H-M   'P 1'
#
loop_
_entity.id
_entity.type
_entity.pdbx_description
1 polymer ?
#
loop_
_entity_poly.entity_id
_entity_poly.type
_entity_poly.pdbx_seq_one_letter_code
_entity_poly.pdbx_strand_id
1 'polypeptide(L)'
;HEGKVKSAVSLCQKYDSPVARLVEKGIERIGRPLADIQTSVENMGNVEIARLEKGLPMLATIAGGAPMIGFLGTVLGMVQAFFNMANAGNNIDITLLSSGIYTAMITTVGG
;
A
#
# COMPACT_ATOMS: atom_id res chain seq x y z
N HIS A 1 19.32 -21.27 36.89
CA HIS A 1 19.31 -20.48 35.64
C HIS A 1 18.01 -19.69 35.39
N GLU A 2 16.90 -20.01 36.08
CA GLU A 2 15.58 -19.40 35.85
C GLU A 2 15.48 -17.88 36.08
N GLY A 3 16.28 -17.33 37.00
CA GLY A 3 16.29 -15.89 37.27
C GLY A 3 16.75 -15.03 36.08
N LYS A 4 17.60 -15.56 35.18
CA LYS A 4 18.07 -14.83 34.00
C LYS A 4 17.05 -14.85 32.85
N VAL A 5 16.27 -15.92 32.72
CA VAL A 5 15.23 -16.09 31.69
C VAL A 5 14.07 -15.13 31.95
N LYS A 6 13.59 -15.03 33.20
CA LYS A 6 12.54 -14.06 33.56
C LYS A 6 12.96 -12.62 33.29
N SER A 7 14.19 -12.24 33.65
CA SER A 7 14.72 -10.90 33.37
C SER A 7 14.83 -10.61 31.87
N ALA A 8 15.18 -11.61 31.05
CA ALA A 8 15.25 -11.45 29.61
C ALA A 8 13.87 -11.23 28.97
N VAL A 9 12.84 -11.97 29.42
CA VAL A 9 11.45 -11.76 29.00
C VAL A 9 10.97 -10.36 29.39
N SER A 10 11.23 -9.93 30.64
CA SER A 10 10.86 -8.57 31.09
C SER A 10 11.56 -7.46 30.29
N LEU A 11 12.79 -7.70 29.82
CA LEU A 11 13.49 -6.75 28.95
C LEU A 11 12.82 -6.66 27.58
N CYS A 12 12.46 -7.80 26.99
CA CYS A 12 11.73 -7.83 25.72
C CYS A 12 10.37 -7.12 25.82
N GLN A 13 9.63 -7.31 26.92
CA GLN A 13 8.35 -6.65 27.15
C GLN A 13 8.46 -5.13 27.32
N LYS A 14 9.64 -4.64 27.76
CA LYS A 14 9.90 -3.20 27.88
C LYS A 14 10.08 -2.52 26.52
N TYR A 15 10.50 -3.25 25.49
CA TYR A 15 10.72 -2.71 24.15
C TYR A 15 9.62 -3.19 23.19
N ASP A 16 8.74 -2.27 22.79
CA ASP A 16 7.70 -2.56 21.79
C ASP A 16 8.29 -2.59 20.36
N SER A 17 9.11 -3.60 20.07
CA SER A 17 9.73 -3.81 18.76
C SER A 17 9.46 -5.23 18.23
N PRO A 18 9.38 -5.42 16.90
CA PRO A 18 9.21 -6.74 16.30
C PRO A 18 10.30 -7.72 16.75
N VAL A 19 11.55 -7.24 16.82
CA VAL A 19 12.71 -8.03 17.26
C VAL A 19 12.55 -8.47 18.72
N ALA A 20 12.07 -7.59 19.60
CA ALA A 20 11.83 -7.94 21.00
C ALA A 20 10.76 -9.05 21.14
N ARG A 21 9.66 -8.99 20.38
CA ARG A 21 8.61 -10.02 20.37
C ARG A 21 9.07 -11.36 19.80
N LEU A 22 9.91 -11.33 18.76
CA LEU A 22 10.58 -12.51 18.20
C LEU A 22 11.47 -13.20 19.24
N VAL A 23 12.33 -12.41 19.90
CA VAL A 23 13.26 -12.90 20.92
C VAL A 23 12.51 -13.42 22.15
N GLU A 24 11.43 -12.76 22.58
CA GLU A 24 10.56 -13.23 23.66
C GLU A 24 10.01 -14.63 23.38
N LYS A 25 9.47 -14.87 22.17
CA LYS A 25 8.95 -16.20 21.79
C LYS A 25 10.02 -17.29 21.71
N GLY A 26 11.24 -16.94 21.34
CA GLY A 26 12.38 -17.86 21.39
C GLY A 26 12.76 -18.22 22.82
N ILE A 27 12.79 -17.23 23.72
CA ILE A 27 13.16 -17.40 25.14
C ILE A 27 12.10 -18.21 25.90
N GLU A 28 10.81 -18.02 25.63
CA GLU A 28 9.71 -18.78 26.25
C GLU A 28 9.75 -20.29 25.95
N ARG A 29 10.45 -20.69 24.88
CA ARG A 29 10.54 -22.10 24.44
C ARG A 29 11.90 -22.74 24.71
N ILE A 30 12.77 -22.09 25.50
CA ILE A 30 14.04 -22.67 25.95
C ILE A 30 13.77 -24.02 26.63
N GLY A 31 14.52 -25.05 26.24
CA GLY A 31 14.37 -26.42 26.73
C GLY A 31 13.58 -27.36 25.79
N ARG A 32 13.02 -26.82 24.70
CA ARG A 32 12.47 -27.63 23.59
C ARG A 32 13.54 -27.93 22.53
N PRO A 33 13.32 -28.93 21.64
CA PRO A 33 14.18 -29.16 20.50
C PRO A 33 14.39 -27.88 19.68
N LEU A 34 15.60 -27.68 19.14
CA LEU A 34 15.95 -26.48 18.38
C LEU A 34 14.98 -26.22 17.20
N ALA A 35 14.51 -27.29 16.55
CA ALA A 35 13.53 -27.23 15.47
C ALA A 35 12.20 -26.58 15.90
N ASP A 36 11.72 -26.88 17.11
CA ASP A 36 10.47 -26.31 17.65
C ASP A 36 10.63 -24.82 17.99
N ILE A 37 11.82 -24.44 18.46
CA ILE A 37 12.15 -23.04 18.78
C ILE A 37 12.23 -22.24 17.49
N GLN A 38 12.97 -22.74 16.50
CA GLN A 38 13.11 -22.11 15.18
C GLN A 38 11.75 -21.91 14.52
N THR A 39 10.94 -22.97 14.44
CA THR A 39 9.59 -22.90 13.85
C THR A 39 8.72 -21.86 14.56
N SER A 40 8.81 -21.77 15.88
CA SER A 40 8.03 -20.77 16.63
C SER A 40 8.49 -19.33 16.39
N VAL A 41 9.80 -19.11 16.25
CA VAL A 41 10.38 -17.80 15.96
C VAL A 41 10.03 -17.39 14.54
N GLU A 42 10.17 -18.28 13.56
CA GLU A 42 9.78 -18.05 12.17
C GLU A 42 8.29 -17.69 12.05
N ASN A 43 7.42 -18.43 12.73
CA ASN A 43 5.98 -18.13 12.76
C ASN A 43 5.68 -16.73 13.34
N MET A 44 6.35 -16.35 14.43
CA MET A 44 6.21 -14.99 14.99
C MET A 44 6.74 -13.93 14.02
N GLY A 45 7.83 -14.21 13.31
CA GLY A 45 8.37 -13.34 12.26
C GLY A 45 7.37 -13.11 11.15
N ASN A 46 6.73 -14.17 10.66
CA ASN A 46 5.69 -14.07 9.62
C ASN A 46 4.49 -13.22 10.09
N VAL A 47 4.08 -13.34 11.35
CA VAL A 47 3.00 -12.51 11.92
C VAL A 47 3.40 -11.04 11.97
N GLU A 48 4.62 -10.72 12.39
CA GLU A 48 5.12 -9.35 12.42
C GLU A 48 5.28 -8.76 11.03
N ILE A 49 5.80 -9.53 10.06
CA ILE A 49 5.88 -9.12 8.65
C ILE A 49 4.48 -8.83 8.12
N ALA A 50 3.51 -9.73 8.30
CA ALA A 50 2.14 -9.51 7.87
C ALA A 50 1.52 -8.25 8.51
N ARG A 51 1.88 -7.94 9.76
CA ARG A 51 1.44 -6.71 10.44
C ARG A 51 2.08 -5.46 9.84
N LEU A 52 3.35 -5.51 9.48
CA LEU A 52 4.05 -4.43 8.78
C LEU A 52 3.51 -4.22 7.36
N GLU A 53 3.10 -5.31 6.70
CA GLU A 53 2.56 -5.30 5.34
C GLU A 53 1.07 -4.94 5.28
N LYS A 54 0.37 -4.80 6.42
CA LYS A 54 -1.09 -4.56 6.49
C LYS A 54 -1.60 -3.43 5.58
N GLY A 55 -0.79 -2.40 5.34
CA GLY A 55 -1.14 -1.25 4.48
C GLY A 55 -0.79 -1.42 3.01
N LEU A 56 0.11 -2.33 2.66
CA LEU A 56 0.61 -2.49 1.28
C LEU A 56 -0.46 -2.94 0.28
N PRO A 57 -1.38 -3.88 0.60
CA PRO A 57 -2.43 -4.27 -0.34
C PRO A 57 -3.33 -3.10 -0.76
N MET A 58 -3.68 -2.21 0.18
CA MET A 58 -4.47 -1.01 -0.11
C MET A 58 -3.72 -0.05 -1.05
N LEU A 59 -2.44 0.18 -0.79
CA LEU A 59 -1.59 1.00 -1.65
C LEU A 59 -1.48 0.39 -3.06
N ALA A 60 -1.33 -0.93 -3.15
CA ALA A 60 -1.29 -1.65 -4.42
C ALA A 60 -2.60 -1.51 -5.21
N THR A 61 -3.75 -1.60 -4.54
CA THR A 61 -5.05 -1.38 -5.18
C THR A 61 -5.20 0.05 -5.71
N ILE A 62 -4.81 1.05 -4.91
CA ILE A 62 -4.87 2.46 -5.34
C ILE A 62 -3.92 2.69 -6.52
N ALA A 63 -2.67 2.22 -6.42
CA ALA A 63 -1.69 2.35 -7.50
C ALA A 63 -2.13 1.64 -8.79
N GLY A 64 -2.86 0.52 -8.67
CA GLY A 64 -3.43 -0.18 -9.82
C GLY A 64 -4.67 0.51 -10.41
N GLY A 65 -5.50 1.15 -9.56
CA GLY A 65 -6.75 1.80 -9.98
C GLY A 65 -6.59 3.23 -10.47
N ALA A 66 -5.57 3.95 -9.99
CA ALA A 66 -5.34 5.35 -10.32
C ALA A 66 -5.18 5.59 -11.85
N PRO A 67 -4.41 4.76 -12.60
CA PRO A 67 -4.29 4.92 -14.06
C PRO A 67 -5.63 4.76 -14.80
N MET A 68 -6.54 3.92 -14.28
CA MET A 68 -7.87 3.77 -14.87
C MET A 68 -8.74 5.02 -14.66
N ILE A 69 -8.60 5.69 -13.51
CA ILE A 69 -9.24 6.99 -13.24
C ILE A 69 -8.64 8.07 -14.13
N GLY A 70 -7.32 8.10 -14.30
CA GLY A 70 -6.65 9.02 -15.23
C GLY A 70 -7.10 8.84 -16.68
N PHE A 71 -7.26 7.58 -17.12
CA PHE A 71 -7.79 7.26 -18.44
C PHE A 71 -9.25 7.71 -18.59
N LEU A 72 -10.11 7.46 -17.60
CA LEU A 72 -11.50 7.93 -17.60
C LEU A 72 -11.58 9.45 -17.81
N GLY A 73 -10.69 10.22 -17.17
CA GLY A 73 -10.58 11.67 -17.35
C GLY A 73 -10.33 12.09 -18.79
N THR A 74 -9.47 11.37 -19.53
CA THR A 74 -9.25 11.68 -20.95
C THR A 74 -10.48 11.46 -21.80
N VAL A 75 -11.16 10.33 -21.59
CA VAL A 75 -12.37 9.98 -22.34
C VAL A 75 -13.45 11.04 -22.10
N LEU A 76 -13.67 11.44 -20.85
CA LEU A 76 -14.65 12.47 -20.51
C LEU A 76 -14.29 13.83 -21.13
N GLY A 77 -13.03 14.26 -21.05
CA GLY A 77 -12.58 15.52 -21.65
C GLY A 77 -12.72 15.55 -23.17
N MET A 78 -12.43 14.44 -23.85
CA MET A 78 -12.66 14.32 -25.30
C MET A 78 -14.14 14.34 -25.65
N VAL A 79 -15.00 13.60 -24.92
CA VAL A 79 -16.45 13.61 -25.15
C VAL A 79 -17.02 15.02 -24.99
N GLN A 80 -16.61 15.75 -23.96
CA GLN A 80 -17.04 17.14 -23.76
C GLN A 80 -16.57 18.06 -24.89
N ALA A 81 -15.32 17.90 -25.35
CA ALA A 81 -14.77 18.70 -26.45
C ALA A 81 -15.56 18.49 -27.76
N PHE A 82 -15.84 17.23 -28.11
CA PHE A 82 -16.63 16.90 -29.30
C PHE A 82 -18.09 17.31 -29.18
N PHE A 83 -18.69 17.19 -27.99
CA PHE A 83 -20.06 17.66 -27.74
C PHE A 83 -20.19 19.17 -27.95
N ASN A 84 -19.24 19.95 -27.43
CA ASN A 84 -19.24 21.39 -27.60
C ASN A 84 -19.03 21.78 -29.07
N MET A 85 -18.14 21.08 -29.79
CA MET A 85 -17.93 21.30 -31.23
C MET A 85 -19.18 20.98 -32.06
N ALA A 86 -19.89 19.90 -31.75
CA ALA A 86 -21.13 19.53 -32.44
C ALA A 86 -22.23 20.59 -32.25
N ASN A 87 -22.30 21.23 -31.07
CA ASN A 87 -23.29 22.26 -30.78
C ASN A 87 -22.91 23.66 -31.31
N ALA A 88 -21.63 23.92 -31.58
CA ALA A 88 -21.14 25.20 -32.12
C ALA A 88 -21.47 25.40 -33.62
N GLY A 89 -21.94 24.36 -34.32
CA GLY A 89 -22.32 24.43 -35.73
C GLY A 89 -21.12 24.75 -36.64
N ASN A 90 -21.23 25.78 -37.48
CA ASN A 90 -20.23 26.11 -38.51
C ASN A 90 -19.04 26.94 -38.01
N ASN A 91 -19.08 27.43 -36.76
CA ASN A 91 -17.96 28.15 -36.13
C ASN A 91 -17.18 27.18 -35.23
N ILE A 92 -16.30 26.41 -35.86
CA ILE A 92 -15.38 25.52 -35.15
C ILE A 92 -14.30 26.37 -34.48
N ASP A 93 -14.45 26.62 -33.19
CA ASP A 93 -13.43 27.30 -32.39
C ASP A 93 -12.36 26.28 -31.95
N ILE A 94 -11.20 26.32 -32.60
CA ILE A 94 -10.04 25.47 -32.31
C ILE A 94 -9.59 25.62 -30.85
N THR A 95 -9.75 26.82 -30.28
CA THR A 95 -9.37 27.12 -28.90
C THR A 95 -10.18 26.30 -27.89
N LEU A 96 -11.47 26.05 -28.20
CA LEU A 96 -12.37 25.25 -27.37
C LEU A 96 -11.98 23.77 -27.40
N LEU A 97 -11.58 23.26 -28.57
CA LEU A 97 -11.08 21.89 -28.72
C LEU A 97 -9.76 21.69 -27.97
N SER A 98 -8.79 22.61 -28.15
CA SER A 98 -7.48 22.52 -27.51
C SER A 98 -7.57 22.54 -25.98
N SER A 99 -8.50 23.33 -25.42
CA SER A 99 -8.76 23.37 -23.98
C SER A 99 -9.33 22.05 -23.42
N GLY A 100 -10.26 21.41 -24.14
CA GLY A 100 -10.82 20.12 -23.73
C GLY A 100 -9.80 18.98 -23.76
N ILE A 101 -8.94 18.96 -24.78
CA ILE A 101 -7.82 18.00 -24.88
C ILE A 101 -6.77 18.25 -23.80
N TYR A 102 -6.45 19.51 -23.50
CA TYR A 102 -5.55 19.86 -22.40
C TYR A 102 -6.06 19.36 -21.04
N THR A 103 -7.34 19.55 -20.76
CA THR A 103 -8.00 19.07 -19.54
C THR A 103 -8.01 17.55 -19.44
N ALA A 104 -8.24 16.87 -20.57
CA ALA A 104 -8.11 15.42 -20.67
C ALA A 104 -6.69 14.95 -20.28
N MET A 105 -5.64 15.56 -20.85
CA MET A 105 -4.25 15.16 -20.58
C MET A 105 -3.82 15.39 -19.14
N ILE A 106 -4.17 16.52 -18.52
CA ILE A 106 -3.76 16.80 -17.14
C ILE A 106 -4.43 15.85 -16.13
N THR A 107 -5.64 15.37 -16.44
CA THR A 107 -6.34 14.39 -15.59
C THR A 107 -5.69 13.01 -15.65
N THR A 108 -5.05 12.64 -16.76
CA THR A 108 -4.22 11.42 -16.84
C THR A 108 -2.90 11.54 -16.12
N VAL A 109 -2.26 12.72 -16.12
CA VAL A 109 -1.00 12.92 -15.39
C VAL A 109 -1.22 12.89 -13.87
N GLY A 110 -2.38 13.34 -13.41
CA GLY A 110 -2.76 13.31 -11.99
C GLY A 110 -3.33 11.97 -11.51
N GLY A 111 -3.68 11.06 -12.42
CA GLY A 111 -4.20 9.72 -12.15
C GLY A 111 -3.10 8.67 -12.21
#